data_AF-A0A0B2VN53-F1
#
_entry.id   AF-A0A0B2VN53-F1
#
_cell.length_a   1.000
_cell.length_b   1.000
_cell.length_c   1.000
_cell.angle_alpha   90.00
_cell.angle_beta   90.00
_cell.angle_gamma   90.00
#
_symmetry.space_group_name_H-M   'P 1'
#
loop_
_entity.id
_entity.type
_entity.pdbx_description
1 polymer ?
#
loop_
_entity_poly.entity_id
_entity_poly.type
_entity_poly.pdbx_seq_one_letter_code
_entity_poly.pdbx_strand_id
1 'polypeptide(L)'
;MQSLGNGAPCLNDYGCSLQANGYRCYSGTCCIVSNTGDTVTPVCRAPNEAAEMQNGRPKNCLYTSCSIGYTCEFSYAYNGGQYLCCGKPSSLPIVQQQPPTIYGVVQIYPSTGAPVQCNTFNSCLAFNDTPNCVYSSRFGIEVCCSTLNC
;
A
#
# COMPACT_ATOMS: atom_id res chain seq x y z
N MET A 1 15.84 -3.07 0.22
CA MET A 1 16.92 -3.07 -0.79
C MET A 1 18.19 -2.94 -0.01
N GLN A 2 19.13 -3.88 -0.13
CA GLN A 2 20.42 -3.68 0.52
C GLN A 2 21.17 -2.66 -0.34
N SER A 3 21.29 -1.44 0.18
CA SER A 3 22.16 -0.45 -0.44
C SER A 3 23.59 -0.98 -0.37
N LEU A 4 24.39 -0.66 -1.38
CA LEU A 4 25.82 -0.87 -1.27
C LEU A 4 26.29 -0.09 -0.04
N GLY A 5 27.02 -0.76 0.86
CA GLY A 5 27.31 -0.31 2.24
C GLY A 5 27.21 1.20 2.44
N ASN A 6 26.27 1.62 3.29
CA ASN A 6 25.95 3.01 3.65
C ASN A 6 25.25 3.89 2.59
N GLY A 7 24.69 3.33 1.51
CA GLY A 7 23.94 4.14 0.55
C GLY A 7 24.86 4.98 -0.33
N ALA A 8 25.81 4.32 -0.99
CA ALA A 8 26.78 4.99 -1.87
C ALA A 8 26.06 5.88 -2.90
N PRO A 9 26.41 7.18 -2.98
CA PRO A 9 25.77 8.11 -3.89
C PRO A 9 26.20 7.85 -5.34
N CYS A 10 25.34 8.17 -6.30
CA CYS A 10 25.59 7.99 -7.72
C CYS A 10 24.98 9.10 -8.56
N LEU A 11 25.57 9.34 -9.73
CA LEU A 11 25.01 10.24 -10.75
C LEU A 11 24.22 9.46 -11.82
N ASN A 12 24.65 8.23 -12.11
CA ASN A 12 24.07 7.37 -13.14
C ASN A 12 24.41 5.90 -12.86
N ASP A 13 23.73 4.99 -13.57
CA ASP A 13 23.89 3.54 -13.43
C ASP A 13 25.33 3.08 -13.62
N TYR A 14 26.07 3.76 -14.50
CA TYR A 14 27.48 3.46 -14.77
C TYR A 14 28.33 3.62 -13.49
N GLY A 15 28.09 4.68 -12.71
CA GLY A 15 28.77 4.90 -11.43
C GLY A 15 28.54 3.77 -10.42
N CYS A 16 27.35 3.18 -10.39
CA CYS A 16 27.07 2.04 -9.51
C CYS A 16 27.67 0.73 -10.01
N SER A 17 27.68 0.52 -11.33
CA SER A 17 28.27 -0.66 -11.94
C SER A 17 29.79 -0.76 -11.70
N LEU A 18 30.47 0.38 -11.56
CA LEU A 18 31.89 0.44 -11.19
C LEU A 18 32.16 0.07 -9.72
N GLN A 19 31.19 0.27 -8.82
CA GLN A 19 31.34 -0.04 -7.40
C GLN A 19 31.00 -1.50 -7.08
N ALA A 20 29.95 -2.03 -7.69
CA ALA A 20 29.61 -3.45 -7.61
C ALA A 20 28.70 -3.88 -8.77
N ASN A 21 28.99 -5.06 -9.32
CA ASN A 21 28.14 -5.66 -10.35
C ASN A 21 26.74 -5.95 -9.83
N GLY A 22 25.73 -5.65 -10.65
CA GLY A 22 24.33 -5.80 -10.26
C GLY A 22 23.80 -4.68 -9.39
N TYR A 23 24.37 -3.47 -9.46
CA TYR A 23 23.81 -2.26 -8.84
C TYR A 23 23.50 -1.19 -9.90
N ARG A 24 22.42 -0.44 -9.71
CA ARG A 24 22.00 0.69 -10.55
C ARG A 24 21.72 1.91 -9.69
N CYS A 25 21.78 3.06 -10.33
CA CYS A 25 21.60 4.35 -9.69
C CYS A 25 20.13 4.73 -9.66
N TYR A 26 19.58 4.82 -8.46
CA TYR A 26 18.19 5.21 -8.24
C TYR A 26 18.13 6.40 -7.28
N SER A 27 17.59 7.51 -7.77
CA SER A 27 17.45 8.77 -7.00
C SER A 27 18.76 9.20 -6.31
N GLY A 28 19.87 9.04 -7.03
CA GLY A 28 21.19 9.43 -6.54
C GLY A 28 21.86 8.44 -5.57
N THR A 29 21.33 7.22 -5.40
CA THR A 29 21.94 6.17 -4.56
C THR A 29 22.04 4.83 -5.30
N CYS A 30 23.13 4.08 -5.08
CA CYS A 30 23.33 2.75 -5.66
C CYS A 30 22.52 1.67 -4.95
N CYS A 31 21.61 1.04 -5.69
CA CYS A 31 20.73 -0.02 -5.22
C CYS A 31 20.96 -1.31 -6.02
N ILE A 32 20.84 -2.46 -5.35
CA ILE A 32 20.98 -3.77 -6.00
C ILE A 32 19.85 -3.99 -7.02
N VAL A 33 20.23 -4.50 -8.18
CA VAL A 33 19.37 -4.96 -9.27
C VAL A 33 19.48 -6.47 -9.27
N SER A 34 18.45 -7.15 -8.80
CA SER A 34 18.40 -8.61 -8.85
C SER A 34 18.29 -9.04 -10.32
N ASN A 35 19.42 -9.44 -10.91
CA ASN A 35 19.53 -9.89 -12.31
C ASN A 35 19.16 -11.38 -12.50
N THR A 36 18.56 -12.04 -11.51
CA THR A 36 18.11 -13.42 -11.64
C THR A 36 16.63 -13.44 -12.02
N GLY A 37 16.30 -14.06 -13.16
CA GLY A 37 14.93 -14.30 -13.62
C GLY A 37 14.07 -15.21 -12.73
N ASP A 38 14.45 -15.40 -11.47
CA ASP A 38 13.71 -16.09 -10.43
C ASP A 38 13.29 -15.06 -9.38
N THR A 39 11.97 -14.87 -9.28
CA THR A 39 11.27 -14.18 -8.18
C THR A 39 11.99 -12.95 -7.62
N VAL A 40 11.85 -11.81 -8.29
CA VAL A 40 12.20 -10.50 -7.71
C VAL A 40 11.41 -10.36 -6.41
N THR A 41 12.07 -10.56 -5.26
CA THR A 41 11.39 -10.45 -3.98
C THR A 41 11.01 -9.00 -3.77
N PRO A 42 9.72 -8.68 -3.64
CA PRO A 42 9.27 -7.32 -3.39
C PRO A 42 9.84 -6.83 -2.05
N VAL A 43 10.59 -5.74 -2.07
CA VAL A 43 11.22 -5.21 -0.87
C VAL A 43 10.49 -3.95 -0.40
N CYS A 44 10.06 -3.98 0.86
CA CYS A 44 9.44 -2.87 1.54
C CYS A 44 10.47 -1.90 2.10
N ARG A 45 10.03 -0.68 2.45
CA ARG A 45 10.91 0.35 2.99
C ARG A 45 11.45 -0.03 4.36
N ALA A 46 10.60 -0.59 5.23
CA ALA A 46 11.05 -1.04 6.54
C ALA A 46 11.65 -2.46 6.47
N PRO A 47 12.74 -2.73 7.20
CA PRO A 47 13.44 -4.03 7.15
C PRO A 47 12.66 -5.18 7.80
N ASN A 48 11.64 -4.87 8.60
CA ASN A 48 10.78 -5.85 9.28
C ASN A 48 9.40 -5.96 8.64
N GLU A 49 9.23 -5.45 7.42
CA GLU A 49 7.98 -5.49 6.67
C GLU A 49 8.14 -6.36 5.44
N ALA A 50 7.05 -7.05 5.09
CA ALA A 50 6.96 -7.88 3.91
C ALA A 50 5.93 -7.28 2.95
N ALA A 51 6.11 -7.55 1.66
CA ALA A 51 5.09 -7.16 0.70
C ALA A 51 3.92 -8.14 0.77
N GLU A 52 2.71 -7.61 0.71
CA GLU A 52 1.49 -8.40 0.62
C GLU A 52 1.49 -9.14 -0.72
N MET A 53 1.33 -10.46 -0.68
CA MET A 53 1.30 -11.30 -1.88
C MET A 53 -0.14 -11.70 -2.21
N GLN A 54 -0.53 -11.55 -3.46
CA GLN A 54 -1.78 -12.02 -4.03
C GLN A 54 -1.46 -12.93 -5.23
N ASN A 55 -1.90 -14.19 -5.17
CA ASN A 55 -1.68 -15.18 -6.23
C ASN A 55 -0.19 -15.32 -6.64
N GLY A 56 0.72 -15.31 -5.66
CA GLY A 56 2.16 -15.47 -5.88
C GLY A 56 2.86 -14.22 -6.44
N ARG A 57 2.18 -13.08 -6.54
CA ARG A 57 2.77 -11.79 -6.94
C ARG A 57 2.52 -10.74 -5.86
N PRO A 58 3.40 -9.76 -5.66
CA PRO A 58 3.10 -8.65 -4.77
C PRO A 58 1.89 -7.88 -5.27
N LYS A 59 1.02 -7.54 -4.33
CA LYS A 59 -0.22 -6.82 -4.57
C LYS A 59 0.10 -5.38 -4.94
N ASN A 60 -0.37 -4.97 -6.11
CA ASN A 60 -0.15 -3.62 -6.59
C ASN A 60 -1.21 -2.67 -6.01
N CYS A 61 -0.77 -1.80 -5.10
CA CYS A 61 -1.68 -0.90 -4.40
C CYS A 61 -2.21 0.27 -5.22
N LEU A 62 -1.73 0.42 -6.46
CA LEU A 62 -2.31 1.34 -7.44
C LEU A 62 -3.68 0.85 -7.95
N TYR A 63 -3.87 -0.47 -8.02
CA TYR A 63 -5.08 -1.09 -8.60
C TYR A 63 -5.93 -1.82 -7.57
N THR A 64 -5.40 -2.13 -6.38
CA THR A 64 -6.10 -2.91 -5.38
C THR A 64 -5.71 -2.48 -3.97
N SER A 65 -6.70 -2.25 -3.11
CA SER A 65 -6.47 -1.82 -1.72
C SER A 65 -5.67 -2.83 -0.91
N CYS A 66 -4.74 -2.36 -0.09
CA CYS A 66 -3.94 -3.22 0.80
C CYS A 66 -4.75 -3.83 1.94
N SER A 67 -4.34 -5.01 2.39
CA SER A 67 -4.87 -5.67 3.58
C SER A 67 -4.50 -4.92 4.86
N ILE A 68 -5.23 -5.17 5.94
CA ILE A 68 -5.00 -4.55 7.24
C ILE A 68 -3.59 -4.90 7.75
N GLY A 69 -2.83 -3.87 8.12
CA GLY A 69 -1.43 -3.99 8.52
C GLY A 69 -0.44 -3.75 7.39
N TYR A 70 -0.92 -3.52 6.16
CA TYR A 70 -0.12 -3.15 5.00
C TYR A 70 -0.47 -1.72 4.54
N THR A 71 0.57 -0.98 4.17
CA THR A 71 0.53 0.39 3.66
C THR A 71 1.01 0.42 2.22
N CYS A 72 0.44 1.29 1.40
CA CYS A 72 0.87 1.41 0.01
C CYS A 72 2.21 2.15 -0.08
N GLU A 73 3.23 1.46 -0.58
CA GLU A 73 4.58 2.01 -0.73
C GLU A 73 5.08 1.83 -2.16
N PHE A 74 5.80 2.82 -2.67
CA PHE A 74 6.48 2.65 -3.94
C PHE A 74 7.77 1.86 -3.74
N SER A 75 7.90 0.71 -4.40
CA SER A 75 9.10 -0.10 -4.41
C SER A 75 9.85 0.06 -5.73
N TYR A 76 11.03 0.66 -5.65
CA TYR A 76 11.98 0.75 -6.77
C TYR A 76 12.61 -0.61 -7.10
N ALA A 77 12.52 -1.59 -6.19
CA ALA A 77 13.14 -2.91 -6.34
C ALA A 77 12.37 -3.85 -7.27
N TYR A 78 11.07 -3.62 -7.46
CA TYR A 78 10.19 -4.59 -8.11
C TYR A 78 9.72 -4.05 -9.47
N ASN A 79 10.00 -4.81 -10.54
CA ASN A 79 9.52 -4.57 -11.91
C ASN A 79 9.75 -3.15 -12.46
N GLY A 80 10.92 -2.56 -12.19
CA GLY A 80 11.26 -1.20 -12.66
C GLY A 80 10.58 -0.06 -11.90
N GLY A 81 9.94 -0.36 -10.77
CA GLY A 81 9.20 0.60 -9.96
C GLY A 81 7.70 0.28 -9.94
N GLN A 82 7.19 -0.17 -8.80
CA GLN A 82 5.77 -0.47 -8.65
C GLN A 82 5.28 -0.11 -7.24
N TYR A 83 4.03 0.33 -7.15
CA TYR A 83 3.33 0.52 -5.89
C TYR A 83 2.93 -0.83 -5.30
N LEU A 84 3.49 -1.18 -4.15
CA LEU A 84 3.27 -2.46 -3.47
C LEU A 84 2.61 -2.21 -2.11
N CYS A 85 1.78 -3.15 -1.69
CA CYS A 85 1.33 -3.19 -0.30
C CYS A 85 2.44 -3.73 0.59
N CYS A 86 2.93 -2.92 1.52
CA CYS A 86 4.07 -3.20 2.39
C CYS A 86 3.71 -3.02 3.85
N GLY A 87 4.02 -4.02 4.67
CA GLY A 87 3.71 -3.95 6.09
C GLY A 87 4.01 -5.25 6.80
N LYS A 88 3.58 -5.34 8.06
CA LYS A 88 3.68 -6.59 8.80
C LYS A 88 2.39 -7.35 8.59
N PRO A 89 2.43 -8.65 8.26
CA PRO A 89 1.23 -9.47 8.42
C PRO A 89 0.79 -9.27 9.87
N SER A 90 -0.41 -8.74 10.05
CA SER A 90 -1.05 -8.78 11.34
C SER A 90 -1.02 -10.27 11.74
N SER A 91 -0.50 -10.60 12.91
CA SER A 91 -0.51 -11.97 13.45
C SER A 91 -1.92 -12.50 13.73
N LEU A 92 -2.94 -11.78 13.25
CA LEU A 92 -4.30 -12.22 13.18
C LEU A 92 -4.43 -13.11 11.94
N PRO A 93 -4.95 -14.35 12.10
CA PRO A 93 -5.16 -15.23 10.96
C PRO A 93 -5.93 -14.49 9.87
N ILE A 94 -5.54 -14.76 8.63
CA ILE A 94 -6.18 -14.29 7.40
C ILE A 94 -7.59 -14.87 7.35
N VAL A 95 -8.48 -14.33 8.17
CA VAL A 95 -9.87 -14.23 7.80
C VAL A 95 -9.85 -13.08 6.80
N GLN A 96 -10.35 -13.32 5.60
CA GLN A 96 -10.96 -12.25 4.81
C GLN A 96 -12.00 -11.60 5.71
N GLN A 97 -11.58 -10.70 6.59
CA GLN A 97 -12.48 -9.95 7.45
C GLN A 97 -13.06 -8.86 6.54
N GLN A 98 -14.07 -9.28 5.79
CA GLN A 98 -15.36 -8.66 5.92
C GLN A 98 -15.49 -8.24 7.41
N PRO A 99 -15.52 -6.93 7.72
CA PRO A 99 -15.54 -6.47 9.10
C PRO A 99 -16.65 -7.23 9.84
N PRO A 100 -16.51 -7.48 11.16
CA PRO A 100 -17.57 -8.11 11.92
C PRO A 100 -18.88 -7.43 11.51
N THR A 101 -19.87 -8.23 11.14
CA THR A 101 -21.13 -7.88 10.44
C THR A 101 -21.99 -6.79 11.09
N ILE A 102 -21.47 -6.13 12.12
CA ILE A 102 -22.01 -5.02 12.88
C ILE A 102 -21.53 -3.64 12.40
N TYR A 103 -20.40 -3.52 11.69
CA TYR A 103 -19.89 -2.24 11.16
C TYR A 103 -19.96 -2.20 9.63
N GLY A 104 -20.46 -1.09 9.11
CA GLY A 104 -20.62 -0.84 7.68
C GLY A 104 -19.33 -0.40 6.98
N VAL A 105 -19.40 -0.39 5.66
CA VAL A 105 -18.33 0.08 4.78
C VAL A 105 -18.49 1.59 4.59
N VAL A 106 -17.39 2.33 4.72
CA VAL A 106 -17.34 3.78 4.51
C VAL A 106 -17.11 4.10 3.03
N GLN A 107 -17.84 5.07 2.50
CA GLN A 107 -17.62 5.61 1.16
C GLN A 107 -16.34 6.45 1.15
N ILE A 108 -15.48 6.22 0.16
CA ILE A 108 -14.19 6.90 0.01
C ILE A 108 -14.09 7.52 -1.37
N TYR A 109 -13.52 8.73 -1.46
CA TYR A 109 -13.19 9.34 -2.75
C TYR A 109 -12.06 8.57 -3.43
N PRO A 110 -12.27 8.03 -4.65
CA PRO A 110 -11.29 7.17 -5.31
C PRO A 110 -10.00 7.90 -5.67
N SER A 111 -10.03 9.22 -5.80
CA SER A 111 -8.88 10.06 -6.14
C SER A 111 -8.00 10.43 -4.95
N THR A 112 -8.56 10.51 -3.74
CA THR A 112 -7.85 11.01 -2.55
C THR A 112 -7.73 9.99 -1.44
N GLY A 113 -8.49 8.90 -1.47
CA GLY A 113 -8.56 7.95 -0.37
C GLY A 113 -9.23 8.51 0.90
N ALA A 114 -9.78 9.73 0.83
CA ALA A 114 -10.45 10.38 1.95
C ALA A 114 -11.91 9.91 2.08
N PRO A 115 -12.43 9.74 3.30
CA PRO A 115 -13.83 9.41 3.51
C PRO A 115 -14.74 10.52 2.98
N VAL A 116 -15.89 10.13 2.41
CA VAL A 116 -16.93 11.08 2.01
C VAL A 116 -17.59 11.59 3.28
N GLN A 117 -17.30 12.85 3.62
CA GLN A 117 -17.93 13.52 4.75
C GLN A 117 -19.38 13.85 4.42
N CYS A 118 -20.25 13.62 5.38
CA CYS A 118 -21.65 14.03 5.33
C CYS A 118 -21.95 14.97 6.50
N ASN A 119 -22.90 15.89 6.29
CA ASN A 119 -23.33 16.82 7.34
C ASN A 119 -24.84 16.75 7.59
N THR A 120 -25.57 16.03 6.72
CA THR A 120 -27.01 15.84 6.80
C THR A 120 -27.36 14.44 6.32
N PHE A 121 -28.48 13.89 6.81
CA PHE A 121 -28.97 12.56 6.43
C PHE A 121 -29.05 12.35 4.91
N ASN A 122 -29.39 13.39 4.15
CA ASN A 122 -29.55 13.29 2.69
C ASN A 122 -28.24 13.39 1.90
N SER A 123 -27.12 13.72 2.55
CA SER A 123 -25.82 13.90 1.87
C SER A 123 -25.32 12.62 1.19
N CYS A 124 -25.78 11.47 1.69
CA CYS A 124 -25.34 10.15 1.23
C CYS A 124 -26.29 9.51 0.20
N LEU A 125 -27.41 10.14 -0.15
CA LEU A 125 -28.39 9.60 -1.10
C LEU A 125 -27.84 9.43 -2.51
N ALA A 126 -26.76 10.14 -2.85
CA ALA A 126 -26.05 9.95 -4.11
C ALA A 126 -25.33 8.58 -4.18
N PHE A 127 -25.18 7.88 -3.05
CA PHE A 127 -24.46 6.61 -2.93
C PHE A 127 -25.43 5.51 -2.46
N ASN A 128 -25.92 4.71 -3.40
CA ASN A 128 -26.87 3.62 -3.11
C ASN A 128 -26.31 2.57 -2.13
N ASP A 129 -25.00 2.34 -2.14
CA ASP A 129 -24.35 1.34 -1.29
C ASP A 129 -24.01 1.85 0.11
N THR A 130 -23.98 3.18 0.30
CA THR A 130 -23.58 3.85 1.55
C THR A 130 -24.55 4.98 1.93
N PRO A 131 -25.86 4.71 2.03
CA PRO A 131 -26.87 5.76 2.13
C PRO A 131 -26.95 6.41 3.51
N ASN A 132 -26.26 5.90 4.52
CA ASN A 132 -26.40 6.36 5.91
C ASN A 132 -25.31 7.38 6.25
N CYS A 133 -25.70 8.57 6.71
CA CYS A 133 -24.77 9.52 7.30
C CYS A 133 -24.60 9.22 8.78
N VAL A 134 -23.45 8.69 9.20
CA VAL A 134 -23.19 8.32 10.59
C VAL A 134 -21.77 8.67 11.01
N TYR A 135 -21.60 8.94 12.30
CA TYR A 135 -20.28 9.25 12.87
C TYR A 135 -19.37 8.03 12.81
N SER A 136 -18.19 8.17 12.20
CA SER A 136 -17.15 7.16 12.25
C SER A 136 -16.10 7.47 13.30
N SER A 137 -16.02 6.62 14.31
CA SER A 137 -14.99 6.71 15.36
C SER A 137 -13.57 6.61 14.83
N ARG A 138 -13.38 5.92 13.69
CA ARG A 138 -12.08 5.78 13.02
C ARG A 138 -11.59 7.06 12.38
N PHE A 139 -12.50 7.83 11.77
CA PHE A 139 -12.17 9.05 11.03
C PHE A 139 -12.43 10.33 11.83
N GLY A 140 -13.13 10.22 12.96
CA GLY A 140 -13.45 11.35 13.83
C GLY A 140 -14.49 12.30 13.22
N ILE A 141 -15.18 11.89 12.16
CA ILE A 141 -16.14 12.72 11.41
C ILE A 141 -17.37 11.90 11.00
N GLU A 142 -18.43 12.59 10.61
CA GLU A 142 -19.61 11.98 9.98
C GLU A 142 -19.30 11.57 8.53
N VAL A 143 -19.58 10.32 8.19
CA VAL A 143 -19.27 9.73 6.88
C VAL A 143 -20.45 8.96 6.32
N CYS A 144 -20.47 8.82 4.99
CA CYS A 144 -21.42 7.94 4.31
C CYS A 144 -21.04 6.47 4.52
N CYS A 145 -21.97 5.69 5.07
CA CYS A 145 -21.78 4.32 5.54
C CYS A 145 -22.87 3.38 5.01
N SER A 146 -22.51 2.12 4.78
CA SER A 146 -23.46 1.08 4.35
C SER A 146 -24.41 0.62 5.46
N THR A 147 -24.11 0.90 6.72
CA THR A 147 -24.97 0.59 7.87
C THR A 147 -25.07 1.79 8.81
N LEU A 148 -25.83 1.66 9.89
CA LEU A 148 -25.93 2.69 10.92
C LEU A 148 -24.72 2.75 11.87
N ASN A 149 -23.76 1.84 11.73
CA ASN A 149 -22.53 1.83 12.52
C ASN A 149 -21.32 1.90 11.60
N CYS A 150 -20.48 2.92 11.79
CA CYS A 150 -19.19 3.12 11.15
C CYS A 150 -18.22 3.74 12.18
#